data_AF-A0A254RE40-F1
#
_entry.id   AF-A0A254RE40-F1
#
_cell.length_a   1.000
_cell.length_b   1.000
_cell.length_c   1.000
_cell.angle_alpha   90.00
_cell.angle_beta   90.00
_cell.angle_gamma   90.00
#
_symmetry.space_group_name_H-M   'P 1'
#
loop_
_entity.id
_entity.type
_entity.pdbx_description
1 polymer ?
#
loop_
_entity_poly.entity_id
_entity_poly.type
_entity_poly.pdbx_seq_one_letter_code
_entity_poly.pdbx_strand_id
1 'polypeptide(L)' 'MPFIKKTNGKFTLEDKIKMFEHMGGTAAVLALLMIVLIETGIAGEYEGLADMGLTAMIVVLAVSLAGSMFFKGKRK' A
#
# COMPACT_ATOMS: atom_id res chain seq x y z
N MET A 1 19.80 -17.90 17.75
CA MET A 1 19.09 -17.22 16.64
C MET A 1 19.30 -18.03 15.36
N PRO A 2 18.36 -18.12 14.40
CA PRO A 2 17.07 -17.44 14.31
C PRO A 2 15.86 -18.40 14.32
N PHE A 3 14.77 -17.91 14.91
CA PHE A 3 13.43 -18.47 14.79
C PHE A 3 12.89 -18.20 13.38
N ILE A 4 13.36 -18.94 12.38
CA ILE A 4 12.62 -19.04 11.13
C ILE A 4 11.42 -19.92 11.45
N LYS A 5 10.32 -19.31 11.89
CA LYS A 5 9.01 -19.95 11.86
C LYS A 5 8.82 -20.43 10.42
N LYS A 6 8.99 -21.73 10.17
CA LYS A 6 8.47 -22.38 8.98
C LYS A 6 7.01 -21.97 8.88
N THR A 7 6.70 -21.07 7.96
CA THR A 7 5.34 -20.77 7.57
C THR A 7 4.78 -22.07 7.03
N ASN A 8 3.94 -22.74 7.82
CA ASN A 8 3.22 -23.93 7.39
C ASN A 8 2.23 -23.52 6.29
N GLY A 9 2.73 -23.39 5.06
CA GLY A 9 2.09 -23.61 3.76
C GLY A 9 0.73 -23.00 3.40
N LYS A 10 0.01 -22.31 4.28
CA LYS A 10 -1.34 -21.80 4.00
C LYS A 10 -1.45 -20.36 4.45
N PHE A 11 -1.30 -19.46 3.49
CA PHE A 11 -1.52 -18.02 3.65
C PHE A 11 -2.97 -17.78 4.09
N THR A 12 -3.18 -17.46 5.37
CA THR A 12 -4.53 -17.39 5.96
C THR A 12 -5.27 -16.15 5.47
N LEU A 13 -6.61 -16.13 5.63
CA LEU A 13 -7.40 -14.92 5.34
C LEU A 13 -6.96 -13.72 6.18
N GLU A 14 -6.52 -13.95 7.42
CA GLU A 14 -6.03 -12.89 8.30
C GLU A 14 -4.68 -12.34 7.82
N ASP A 15 -3.78 -13.20 7.32
CA ASP A 15 -2.51 -12.76 6.73
C ASP A 15 -2.74 -11.93 5.46
N LYS A 16 -3.75 -12.30 4.64
CA LYS A 16 -4.15 -11.52 3.45
C LYS A 16 -4.65 -10.13 3.84
N ILE A 17 -5.54 -10.05 4.83
CA ILE A 17 -6.08 -8.76 5.29
C ILE A 17 -4.95 -7.86 5.81
N LYS A 18 -4.07 -8.38 6.69
CA LYS A 18 -2.93 -7.63 7.21
C LYS A 18 -1.97 -7.20 6.11
N MET A 19 -1.76 -8.04 5.09
CA MET A 19 -0.94 -7.69 3.93
C MET A 19 -1.52 -6.50 3.16
N PHE A 20 -2.82 -6.51 2.86
CA PHE A 20 -3.46 -5.38 2.17
C PHE A 20 -3.48 -4.10 3.02
N GLU A 21 -3.71 -4.21 4.32
CA GLU A 21 -3.66 -3.06 5.23
C GLU A 21 -2.26 -2.46 5.31
N HIS A 22 -1.20 -3.29 5.38
CA HIS A 22 0.18 -2.79 5.36
C HIS A 22 0.54 -2.15 4.02
N MET A 23 0.14 -2.78 2.91
CA MET A 23 0.41 -2.26 1.57
C MET A 23 -0.31 -0.92 1.32
N GLY A 24 -1.55 -0.79 1.78
CA GLY A 24 -2.28 0.47 1.75
C GLY A 24 -1.62 1.52 2.65
N GLY A 25 -1.21 1.14 3.86
CA GLY A 25 -0.54 2.04 4.80
C GLY A 25 0.77 2.61 4.24
N THR A 26 1.62 1.78 3.63
CA THR A 26 2.87 2.26 3.02
C THR A 26 2.62 3.14 1.81
N ALA A 27 1.66 2.77 0.96
CA ALA A 27 1.27 3.58 -0.20
C ALA A 27 0.72 4.95 0.24
N ALA A 28 -0.03 5.03 1.34
CA ALA A 28 -0.54 6.30 1.86
C ALA A 28 0.58 7.25 2.29
N VAL A 29 1.59 6.73 2.98
CA VAL A 29 2.76 7.52 3.42
C VAL A 29 3.54 8.03 2.22
N LEU A 30 3.78 7.18 1.22
CA LEU A 30 4.49 7.56 -0.01
C LEU A 30 3.71 8.59 -0.82
N ALA A 31 2.39 8.43 -0.94
CA ALA A 31 1.52 9.40 -1.60
C ALA A 31 1.60 10.77 -0.90
N LEU A 32 1.55 10.81 0.43
CA LEU A 32 1.71 12.04 1.21
C LEU A 32 3.03 12.74 0.93
N LEU A 33 4.15 12.00 0.89
CA LEU A 33 5.45 12.57 0.56
C LEU A 33 5.50 13.14 -0.85
N MET A 34 4.87 12.46 -1.83
CA MET A 34 4.79 12.96 -3.20
C MET A 34 3.97 14.25 -3.30
N ILE A 35 2.82 14.32 -2.61
CA ILE A 35 2.00 15.54 -2.55
C ILE A 35 2.83 16.69 -1.98
N VAL A 36 3.54 16.47 -0.86
CA VAL A 36 4.36 17.52 -0.26
C VAL A 36 5.47 17.97 -1.22
N LEU A 37 6.13 17.06 -1.93
CA LEU A 37 7.18 17.39 -2.90
C LEU A 37 6.65 18.22 -4.08
N ILE A 38 5.44 17.90 -4.55
CA ILE A 38 4.76 18.63 -5.64
C ILE A 38 4.34 20.03 -5.14
N GLU A 39 3.60 20.10 -4.04
CA GLU A 39 3.04 21.34 -3.48
C GLU A 39 4.13 22.33 -3.01
N THR A 40 5.27 21.83 -2.54
CA THR A 40 6.40 22.68 -2.15
C THR A 40 7.24 23.16 -3.34
N GLY A 41 6.93 22.70 -4.55
CA GLY A 41 7.68 23.03 -5.77
C GLY A 41 9.08 22.40 -5.84
N ILE A 42 9.46 21.56 -4.86
CA ILE A 42 10.76 20.86 -4.83
C ILE A 42 10.86 19.87 -5.99
N ALA A 43 9.73 19.31 -6.44
CA ALA A 43 9.70 18.38 -7.56
C ALA A 43 10.25 18.97 -8.88
N GLY A 44 10.11 20.28 -9.10
CA GLY A 44 10.69 21.01 -10.23
C GLY A 44 10.47 20.29 -11.57
N GLU A 45 11.57 19.86 -12.21
CA GLU A 45 11.56 19.17 -13.51
C GLU A 45 10.95 17.74 -13.47
N TYR A 46 10.77 17.17 -12.28
CA TYR A 46 10.23 15.82 -12.08
C TYR A 46 8.76 15.82 -11.68
N GLU A 47 8.07 16.96 -11.73
CA GLU A 47 6.65 17.08 -11.37
C GLU A 47 5.77 16.06 -12.11
N GLY A 48 5.98 15.90 -13.42
CA GLY A 48 5.24 14.89 -14.21
C GLY A 48 5.51 13.43 -13.78
N LEU A 49 6.72 13.13 -13.30
CA LEU A 49 7.04 11.82 -12.74
C LEU A 49 6.37 11.63 -11.37
N ALA A 50 6.36 12.68 -10.55
CA ALA A 50 5.72 12.68 -9.24
C ALA A 50 4.20 12.50 -9.37
N ASP A 51 3.55 13.14 -10.34
CA ASP A 51 2.11 12.99 -10.63
C ASP A 51 1.75 11.58 -11.10
N MET A 52 2.58 10.98 -11.96
CA MET A 52 2.41 9.58 -12.38
C MET A 52 2.56 8.64 -11.18
N GLY A 53 3.57 8.89 -10.33
CA GLY A 53 3.79 8.14 -9.10
C GLY A 53 2.60 8.25 -8.13
N LEU A 54 2.08 9.47 -7.95
CA LEU A 54 0.91 9.75 -7.12
C LEU A 54 -0.32 8.99 -7.62
N THR A 55 -0.56 9.03 -8.92
CA THR A 55 -1.67 8.31 -9.57
C THR A 55 -1.56 6.80 -9.33
N ALA A 56 -0.36 6.24 -9.46
CA ALA A 56 -0.13 4.81 -9.17
C ALA A 56 -0.40 4.48 -7.69
N MET A 57 0.00 5.34 -6.75
CA MET A 57 -0.26 5.13 -5.32
C MET A 57 -1.76 5.17 -4.99
N ILE A 58 -2.54 6.04 -5.64
CA ILE A 58 -4.00 6.09 -5.48
C ILE A 58 -4.63 4.75 -5.90
N VAL A 59 -4.17 4.15 -7.00
CA VAL A 59 -4.64 2.83 -7.44
C VAL A 59 -4.28 1.74 -6.42
N VAL A 60 -3.05 1.75 -5.88
CA VAL A 60 -2.63 0.80 -4.84
C VAL A 60 -3.49 0.94 -3.58
N LEU A 61 -3.84 2.16 -3.17
CA LEU A 61 -4.72 2.43 -2.04
C LEU A 61 -6.12 1.87 -2.26
N ALA A 62 -6.70 2.11 -3.45
CA ALA A 62 -8.00 1.59 -3.82
C ALA A 62 -8.03 0.05 -3.81
N VAL A 63 -7.03 -0.60 -4.41
CA VAL A 63 -6.91 -2.06 -4.43
C VAL A 63 -6.69 -2.62 -3.02
N SER A 64 -5.92 -1.94 -2.17
CA SER A 64 -5.68 -2.35 -0.79
C SER A 64 -6.94 -2.29 0.07
N LEU A 65 -7.74 -1.22 -0.07
CA LEU A 65 -9.04 -1.10 0.58
C LEU A 65 -10.01 -2.17 0.07
N ALA A 66 -10.15 -2.32 -1.24
CA ALA A 66 -11.03 -3.32 -1.83
C ALA A 66 -10.64 -4.75 -1.43
N GLY A 67 -9.34 -5.07 -1.49
CA GLY A 67 -8.80 -6.36 -1.07
C GLY A 67 -9.05 -6.64 0.41
N SER A 68 -8.71 -5.72 1.30
CA SER A 68 -8.94 -5.87 2.74
C SER A 68 -10.43 -6.07 3.07
N MET A 69 -11.33 -5.30 2.45
CA MET A 69 -12.78 -5.45 2.63
C MET A 69 -13.30 -6.79 2.08
N PHE A 70 -12.85 -7.21 0.91
CA PHE A 70 -13.26 -8.48 0.30
C PHE A 70 -12.88 -9.69 1.18
N PHE A 71 -11.65 -9.72 1.69
CA PHE A 71 -11.19 -10.81 2.56
C PHE A 71 -11.79 -10.73 3.97
N LYS A 72 -12.09 -9.52 4.48
CA LYS A 72 -12.89 -9.35 5.71
C LYS A 72 -14.32 -9.86 5.54
N GLY A 73 -14.94 -9.64 4.37
CA GLY A 73 -16.27 -10.13 4.05
C GLY A 73 -16.33 -11.67 4.01
N LYS A 74 -15.29 -12.32 3.48
CA LYS A 74 -15.15 -13.80 3.46
C LYS A 74 -14.77 -14.43 4.81
N ARG A 75 -14.46 -13.62 5.84
CA ARG A 75 -14.19 -14.11 7.20
C ARG A 75 -15.48 -14.39 7.99
N LYS A 76 -16.60 -13.77 7.59
CA LYS A 76 -17.94 -14.12 8.10
C LYS A 76 -18.48 -15.37 7.40
#